data_AF-A0A356K0I5-F1
#
_entry.id   AF-A0A356K0I5-F1
#
_cell.length_a   1.000
_cell.length_b   1.000
_cell.length_c   1.000
_cell.angle_alpha   90.00
_cell.angle_beta   90.00
_cell.angle_gamma   90.00
#
_symmetry.space_group_name_H-M   'P 1'
#
loop_
_entity.id
_entity.type
_entity.pdbx_description
1 polymer ?
#
loop_
_entity_poly.entity_id
_entity_poly.type
_entity_poly.pdbx_seq_one_letter_code
_entity_poly.pdbx_strand_id
1 'polypeptide(L)'
;SFEKLMDVDTHLGPEMKSTGEVLGIASTMEEAIFKGLIGAGYNMKRSGGVLFSVRKTDRYELPDLAKKFYDMGFKLYATEGNAKTISDFGMEVEVVNKIHENPNDNLLSLLDSGKVDYVISTSAKGRDPRADSVRMRRHAVERDIPCLTAIDTANAIANCLKSKYTAENVELVDINQLREEKQKITFYKMDSTGNDFIVINAMNQVVKNPAGLAVRLCDRRNGGIGADSLVLIEESKIADAKMRFFNLDGTEGKMAGNAIRCVGKYLYDNNIKGIQEKHGKKTDATEKITIETGSGVKTLVLYKQNGKVTSVTVDMGKPLFASEEIPTSLVAVDVPNCALNEEIGNAVLPKKAVVNAPLIVAENEYRVTCVNVGNPHCVVFSKFVDKEPVAKIGPLFESHSVFPEKTNTEFVRVVGPNELKMRTWERGNGETLACGTGACAAAVASVINGFSPINQDITVKVRGGNLIVKYTGETVLLTGNTKMCYQGEVEI
;
A
#
# COMPACT_ATOMS: atom_id res chain seq x y z
N SER A 1 21.61 19.57 15.75
CA SER A 1 22.53 20.18 16.73
C SER A 1 21.82 20.20 18.09
N PHE A 2 21.97 19.14 18.87
CA PHE A 2 21.35 18.98 20.19
C PHE A 2 22.38 18.44 21.18
N GLU A 3 23.56 19.05 21.28
CA GLU A 3 24.42 18.82 22.43
C GLU A 3 23.72 19.37 23.68
N LYS A 4 22.94 18.51 24.33
CA LYS A 4 22.47 18.73 25.69
C LYS A 4 23.63 18.47 26.64
N LEU A 5 23.69 19.26 27.72
CA LEU A 5 24.54 18.93 28.86
C LEU A 5 24.10 17.54 29.38
N MET A 6 25.06 16.69 29.74
CA MET A 6 24.75 15.42 30.42
C MET A 6 23.96 15.72 31.70
N ASP A 7 23.04 14.83 32.07
CA ASP A 7 22.18 14.91 33.27
C ASP A 7 21.04 15.97 33.30
N VAL A 8 20.63 16.55 32.16
CA VAL A 8 19.54 17.57 32.13
C VAL A 8 18.15 16.95 31.86
N ASP A 9 17.11 17.40 32.58
CA ASP A 9 15.71 16.94 32.40
C ASP A 9 15.11 17.45 31.08
N THR A 10 14.12 16.73 30.54
CA THR A 10 13.46 17.03 29.26
C THR A 10 12.37 18.11 29.36
N HIS A 11 12.08 18.56 30.57
CA HIS A 11 11.20 19.68 30.80
C HIS A 11 11.94 21.00 30.53
N LEU A 12 11.33 21.90 29.74
CA LEU A 12 11.93 23.19 29.38
C LEU A 12 12.32 23.99 30.64
N GLY A 13 13.60 24.36 30.73
CA GLY A 13 14.17 25.12 31.84
C GLY A 13 15.41 25.92 31.42
N PRO A 14 15.91 26.83 32.28
CA PRO A 14 17.05 27.70 31.98
C PRO A 14 18.37 26.94 31.73
N GLU A 15 18.38 25.62 31.99
CA GLU A 15 19.51 24.70 31.79
C GLU A 15 19.62 24.20 30.32
N MET A 16 18.66 24.53 29.45
CA MET A 16 18.69 24.13 28.04
C MET A 16 19.26 25.22 27.14
N LYS A 17 20.28 24.91 26.33
CA LYS A 17 20.64 25.75 25.16
C LYS A 17 19.48 25.74 24.16
N SER A 18 19.24 26.89 23.52
CA SER A 18 18.21 27.12 22.49
C SER A 18 17.93 25.85 21.68
N THR A 19 16.78 25.21 21.94
CA THR A 19 16.26 24.14 21.10
C THR A 19 15.80 24.81 19.82
N GLY A 20 16.48 24.59 18.69
CA GLY A 20 16.06 25.18 17.42
C GLY A 20 14.57 24.97 17.17
N GLU A 21 13.88 26.01 16.70
CA GLU A 21 12.47 25.92 16.34
C GLU A 21 12.35 25.31 14.94
N VAL A 22 11.40 24.39 14.77
CA VAL A 22 11.11 23.79 13.47
C VAL A 22 9.66 24.08 13.12
N LEU A 23 9.46 24.70 11.96
CA LEU A 23 8.13 24.99 11.42
C LEU A 23 7.75 23.92 10.39
N GLY A 24 6.63 23.23 10.63
CA GLY A 24 6.01 22.36 9.65
C GLY A 24 4.86 23.08 8.95
N ILE A 25 4.97 23.29 7.64
CA ILE A 25 3.90 23.90 6.82
C ILE A 25 3.24 22.82 5.97
N ALA A 26 1.92 22.66 6.10
CA ALA A 26 1.15 21.71 5.34
C ALA A 26 -0.34 22.06 5.29
N SER A 27 -1.08 21.31 4.46
CA SER A 27 -2.53 21.46 4.32
C SER A 27 -3.33 20.81 5.44
N THR A 28 -2.76 19.82 6.13
CA THR A 28 -3.37 19.16 7.29
C THR A 28 -2.43 19.20 8.49
N MET A 29 -3.01 19.08 9.69
CA MET A 29 -2.25 19.11 10.94
C MET A 29 -1.29 17.93 11.03
N GLU A 30 -1.70 16.74 10.58
CA GLU A 30 -0.89 15.52 10.60
C GLU A 30 0.36 15.66 9.72
N GLU A 31 0.20 16.20 8.50
CA GLU A 31 1.32 16.44 7.59
C GLU A 31 2.26 17.52 8.15
N ALA A 32 1.70 18.60 8.73
CA ALA A 32 2.49 19.68 9.33
C ALA A 32 3.33 19.17 10.51
N ILE A 33 2.72 18.40 11.41
CA ILE A 33 3.40 17.83 12.57
C ILE A 33 4.44 16.81 12.11
N PHE A 34 4.15 15.97 11.11
CA PHE A 34 5.14 15.06 10.53
C PHE A 34 6.39 15.80 10.04
N LYS A 35 6.20 16.87 9.25
CA LYS A 35 7.31 17.70 8.75
C LYS A 35 8.10 18.33 9.88
N GLY A 36 7.41 18.86 10.90
CA GLY A 36 8.05 19.44 12.07
C GLY A 36 8.92 18.43 12.83
N LEU A 37 8.41 17.22 13.04
CA LEU A 37 9.12 16.16 13.76
C LEU A 37 10.33 15.63 12.98
N ILE A 38 10.17 15.33 11.69
CA ILE A 38 11.28 14.90 10.82
C ILE A 38 12.33 16.01 10.72
N GLY A 39 11.92 17.26 10.54
CA GLY A 39 12.82 18.42 10.50
C GLY A 39 13.57 18.64 11.83
N ALA A 40 12.97 18.26 12.96
CA ALA A 40 13.62 18.25 14.27
C ALA A 40 14.54 17.03 14.48
N GLY A 41 14.63 16.11 13.52
CA GLY A 41 15.51 14.94 13.56
C GLY A 41 14.88 13.71 14.22
N TYR A 42 13.57 13.68 14.47
CA TYR A 42 12.91 12.50 15.02
C TYR A 42 12.84 11.38 13.98
N ASN A 43 13.11 10.15 14.42
CA ASN A 43 12.91 8.96 13.61
C ASN A 43 11.52 8.36 13.90
N MET A 44 10.56 8.59 12.99
CA MET A 44 9.14 8.25 13.15
C MET A 44 8.87 6.74 12.94
N LYS A 45 9.34 5.90 13.85
CA LYS A 45 9.13 4.44 13.81
C LYS A 45 7.64 4.10 13.96
N ARG A 46 7.15 3.18 13.11
CA ARG A 46 5.73 2.75 13.04
C ARG A 46 5.46 1.39 13.68
N SER A 47 6.47 0.78 14.27
CA SER A 47 6.38 -0.48 15.03
C SER A 47 7.34 -0.43 16.21
N GLY A 48 7.17 -1.37 17.15
CA GLY A 48 8.03 -1.48 18.33
C GLY A 48 7.25 -1.35 19.63
N GLY A 49 7.88 -0.76 20.65
CA GLY A 49 7.28 -0.66 21.99
C GLY A 49 6.95 0.77 22.44
N VAL A 50 5.87 0.92 23.21
CA VAL A 50 5.48 2.20 23.81
C VAL A 50 5.32 2.06 25.31
N LEU A 51 6.01 2.91 26.07
CA LEU A 51 5.97 2.93 27.54
C LEU A 51 5.08 4.06 28.06
N PHE A 52 4.06 3.72 28.85
CA PHE A 52 3.14 4.65 29.48
C PHE A 52 3.41 4.81 30.98
N SER A 53 3.79 6.02 31.38
CA SER A 53 3.99 6.44 32.76
C SER A 53 3.36 7.82 32.99
N VAL A 54 2.02 7.86 32.98
CA VAL A 54 1.23 9.09 33.12
C VAL A 54 0.77 9.31 34.56
N ARG A 55 0.54 10.58 34.92
CA ARG A 55 -0.02 10.96 36.23
C ARG A 55 -1.46 10.51 36.36
N LYS A 56 -1.91 10.29 37.61
CA LYS A 56 -3.29 9.82 37.90
C LYS A 56 -4.37 10.69 37.26
N THR A 57 -4.20 12.01 37.25
CA THR A 57 -5.18 12.92 36.66
C THR A 57 -5.32 12.72 35.16
N ASP A 58 -4.30 12.26 34.45
CA ASP A 58 -4.33 12.10 32.99
C ASP A 58 -4.76 10.70 32.54
N ARG A 59 -5.01 9.80 33.50
CA ARG A 59 -5.35 8.40 33.19
C ARG A 59 -6.66 8.24 32.43
N TYR A 60 -7.56 9.23 32.47
CA TYR A 60 -8.81 9.16 31.74
C TYR A 60 -8.62 9.24 30.21
N GLU A 61 -7.54 9.86 29.73
CA GLU A 61 -7.22 9.96 28.28
C GLU A 61 -6.30 8.83 27.80
N LEU A 62 -5.71 8.09 28.74
CA LEU A 62 -4.73 7.05 28.47
C LEU A 62 -5.30 5.92 27.57
N PRO A 63 -6.52 5.39 27.78
CA PRO A 63 -7.04 4.31 26.94
C PRO A 63 -7.14 4.69 25.47
N ASP A 64 -7.64 5.90 25.16
CA ASP A 64 -7.81 6.36 23.79
C ASP A 64 -6.46 6.54 23.09
N LEU A 65 -5.46 7.04 23.81
CA LEU A 65 -4.10 7.17 23.30
C LEU A 65 -3.44 5.79 23.10
N ALA A 66 -3.53 4.90 24.09
CA ALA A 66 -2.97 3.55 24.04
C ALA A 66 -3.59 2.73 22.90
N LYS A 67 -4.89 2.88 22.68
CA LYS A 67 -5.61 2.21 21.58
C LYS A 67 -5.05 2.55 20.21
N LYS A 68 -4.64 3.80 19.97
CA LYS A 68 -4.03 4.19 18.70
C LYS A 68 -2.75 3.42 18.42
N PHE A 69 -1.90 3.24 19.43
CA PHE A 69 -0.67 2.45 19.31
C PHE A 69 -0.96 0.94 19.20
N TYR A 70 -1.92 0.45 19.98
CA TYR A 70 -2.37 -0.95 19.93
C TYR A 70 -2.90 -1.36 18.55
N ASP A 71 -3.77 -0.55 17.96
CA ASP A 71 -4.36 -0.78 16.63
C ASP A 71 -3.29 -0.77 15.52
N MET A 72 -2.16 -0.09 15.75
CA MET A 72 -0.99 -0.10 14.86
C MET A 72 -0.05 -1.30 15.11
N GLY A 73 -0.32 -2.14 16.11
CA GLY A 73 0.48 -3.32 16.44
C GLY A 73 1.70 -3.04 17.33
N PHE A 74 1.76 -1.90 18.02
CA PHE A 74 2.81 -1.65 19.00
C PHE A 74 2.61 -2.53 20.24
N LYS A 75 3.73 -2.97 20.82
CA LYS A 75 3.72 -3.60 22.14
C LYS A 75 3.60 -2.53 23.23
N LEU A 76 2.59 -2.66 24.08
CA LEU A 76 2.34 -1.69 25.14
C LEU A 76 3.05 -2.11 26.43
N TYR A 77 3.72 -1.15 27.05
CA TYR A 77 4.36 -1.27 28.36
C TYR A 77 3.82 -0.20 29.29
N ALA A 78 3.54 -0.51 30.55
CA ALA A 78 3.05 0.51 31.48
C ALA A 78 3.35 0.16 32.94
N THR A 79 3.48 1.19 33.78
CA THR A 79 3.52 1.00 35.24
C THR A 79 2.18 0.42 35.73
N GLU A 80 2.17 -0.39 36.78
CA GLU A 80 0.99 -1.13 37.29
C GLU A 80 -0.36 -0.38 37.19
N GLY A 81 -0.46 0.82 37.75
CA GLY A 81 -1.72 1.58 37.73
C GLY A 81 -2.16 2.07 36.34
N ASN A 82 -1.22 2.32 35.43
CA ASN A 82 -1.50 2.67 34.04
C ASN A 82 -1.79 1.41 33.21
N ALA A 83 -1.08 0.30 33.46
CA ALA A 83 -1.34 -0.99 32.84
C ALA A 83 -2.76 -1.47 33.13
N LYS A 84 -3.20 -1.39 34.39
CA LYS A 84 -4.59 -1.73 34.77
C LYS A 84 -5.62 -0.92 33.98
N THR A 85 -5.38 0.39 33.85
CA THR A 85 -6.27 1.30 33.11
C THR A 85 -6.34 0.91 31.62
N ILE A 86 -5.23 0.48 31.02
CA ILE A 86 -5.18 0.03 29.62
C ILE A 86 -5.85 -1.35 29.46
N SER A 87 -5.57 -2.29 30.35
CA SER A 87 -6.11 -3.65 30.32
C SER A 87 -7.62 -3.70 30.54
N ASP A 88 -8.17 -2.80 31.36
CA ASP A 88 -9.61 -2.68 31.60
C ASP A 88 -10.39 -2.35 30.31
N PHE A 89 -9.71 -1.81 29.28
CA PHE A 89 -10.26 -1.54 27.95
C PHE A 89 -9.97 -2.64 26.92
N GLY A 90 -9.48 -3.81 27.37
CA GLY A 90 -9.29 -5.00 26.54
C GLY A 90 -7.99 -5.02 25.73
N MET A 91 -7.04 -4.16 26.04
CA MET A 91 -5.72 -4.12 25.37
C MET A 91 -4.68 -4.94 26.14
N GLU A 92 -3.85 -5.68 25.42
CA GLU A 92 -2.70 -6.39 26.00
C GLU A 92 -1.59 -5.39 26.33
N VAL A 93 -1.11 -5.39 27.58
CA VAL A 93 -0.08 -4.48 28.09
C VAL A 93 0.81 -5.20 29.10
N GLU A 94 2.13 -5.03 28.95
CA GLU A 94 3.12 -5.59 29.87
C GLU A 94 3.34 -4.63 31.05
N VAL A 95 3.19 -5.16 32.27
CA VAL A 95 3.39 -4.38 33.50
C VAL A 95 4.89 -4.24 33.76
N VAL A 96 5.35 -3.02 34.02
CA VAL A 96 6.75 -2.69 34.30
C VAL A 96 6.88 -2.09 35.69
N ASN A 97 7.83 -2.61 36.49
CA ASN A 97 8.09 -2.09 37.84
C ASN A 97 8.72 -0.70 37.78
N LYS A 98 8.41 0.15 38.76
CA LYS A 98 9.12 1.42 38.95
C LYS A 98 10.55 1.18 39.43
N ILE A 99 11.36 2.23 39.36
CA ILE A 99 12.81 2.13 39.60
C ILE A 99 13.12 1.70 41.04
N HIS A 100 12.30 2.12 42.00
CA HIS A 100 12.45 1.75 43.41
C HIS A 100 11.82 0.39 43.79
N GLU A 101 10.99 -0.21 42.91
CA GLU A 101 10.24 -1.42 43.21
C GLU A 101 11.08 -2.69 42.95
N ASN A 102 11.95 -2.68 41.93
CA ASN A 102 12.85 -3.79 41.63
C ASN A 102 14.17 -3.26 41.03
N PRO A 103 15.35 -3.58 41.59
CA PRO A 103 16.61 -3.04 41.11
C PRO A 103 17.08 -3.60 39.75
N ASN A 104 16.65 -4.82 39.38
CA ASN A 104 17.15 -5.52 38.18
C ASN A 104 16.14 -5.57 37.02
N ASP A 105 14.86 -5.36 37.31
CA ASP A 105 13.78 -5.40 36.31
C ASP A 105 12.78 -4.26 36.53
N ASN A 106 13.05 -3.12 35.90
CA ASN A 106 12.30 -1.87 36.08
C ASN A 106 12.28 -1.03 34.79
N LEU A 107 11.69 0.17 34.88
CA LEU A 107 11.62 1.13 33.77
C LEU A 107 12.98 1.38 33.07
N LEU A 108 14.09 1.45 33.82
CA LEU A 108 15.42 1.71 33.24
C LEU A 108 15.94 0.51 32.45
N SER A 109 15.83 -0.70 33.02
CA SER A 109 16.29 -1.93 32.33
C SER A 109 15.45 -2.21 31.07
N LEU A 110 14.16 -1.84 31.08
CA LEU A 110 13.33 -1.92 29.87
C LEU A 110 13.80 -0.95 28.79
N LEU A 111 14.13 0.29 29.14
CA LEU A 111 14.69 1.26 28.19
C LEU A 111 16.06 0.80 27.65
N ASP A 112 16.87 0.14 28.49
CA ASP A 112 18.15 -0.47 28.09
C ASP A 112 17.99 -1.64 27.11
N SER A 113 16.86 -2.34 27.15
CA SER A 113 16.64 -3.54 26.34
C SER A 113 16.44 -3.26 24.84
N GLY A 114 16.27 -1.99 24.45
CA GLY A 114 15.97 -1.60 23.07
C GLY A 114 14.55 -1.97 22.59
N LYS A 115 13.68 -2.42 23.49
CA LYS A 115 12.29 -2.81 23.19
C LYS A 115 11.32 -1.63 23.11
N VAL A 116 11.72 -0.43 23.52
CA VAL A 116 10.86 0.76 23.61
C VAL A 116 11.33 1.82 22.64
N ASP A 117 10.40 2.31 21.84
CA ASP A 117 10.63 3.32 20.81
C ASP A 117 9.95 4.66 21.14
N TYR A 118 8.96 4.66 22.04
CA TYR A 118 8.30 5.87 22.53
C TYR A 118 8.05 5.80 24.04
N VAL A 119 8.30 6.91 24.73
CA VAL A 119 7.99 7.06 26.16
C VAL A 119 6.98 8.18 26.33
N ILE A 120 5.83 7.88 26.94
CA ILE A 120 4.78 8.85 27.26
C ILE A 120 4.78 9.06 28.77
N SER A 121 5.22 10.23 29.20
CA SER A 121 5.43 10.54 30.61
C SER A 121 4.94 11.91 31.02
N THR A 122 3.75 11.97 31.62
CA THR A 122 3.22 13.22 32.18
C THR A 122 3.58 13.38 33.66
N SER A 123 3.88 14.61 34.08
CA SER A 123 4.22 14.93 35.48
C SER A 123 3.54 16.22 35.94
N ALA A 124 3.01 16.23 37.16
CA ALA A 124 2.35 17.40 37.75
C ALA A 124 3.31 18.44 38.37
N LYS A 125 4.53 18.02 38.74
CA LYS A 125 5.58 18.84 39.34
C LYS A 125 6.92 18.29 38.88
N GLY A 126 7.81 19.13 38.33
CA GLY A 126 9.06 18.66 37.72
C GLY A 126 10.22 19.57 38.08
N ARG A 127 10.91 19.25 39.18
CA ARG A 127 12.32 19.64 39.44
C ARG A 127 13.06 18.67 40.36
N ASP A 128 12.38 17.77 41.09
CA ASP A 128 13.07 16.82 41.97
C ASP A 128 13.79 15.74 41.13
N PRO A 129 15.15 15.75 41.08
CA PRO A 129 15.90 14.79 40.28
C PRO A 129 15.77 13.35 40.77
N ARG A 130 15.30 13.14 42.02
CA ARG A 130 15.14 11.81 42.62
C ARG A 130 13.85 11.13 42.18
N ALA A 131 12.90 11.88 41.62
CA ALA A 131 11.65 11.31 41.15
C ALA A 131 11.90 10.32 40.00
N ASP A 132 11.29 9.14 40.09
CA ASP A 132 11.41 8.10 39.07
C ASP A 132 11.03 8.58 37.67
N SER A 133 10.04 9.47 37.57
CA SER A 133 9.66 10.09 36.30
C SER A 133 10.79 10.92 35.70
N VAL A 134 11.51 11.72 36.49
CA VAL A 134 12.63 12.54 36.01
C VAL A 134 13.80 11.65 35.57
N ARG A 135 14.14 10.63 36.36
CA ARG A 135 15.19 9.67 36.04
C ARG A 135 14.88 8.90 34.75
N MET A 136 13.65 8.42 34.59
CA MET A 136 13.21 7.72 33.38
C MET A 136 13.27 8.63 32.15
N ARG A 137 12.82 9.89 32.24
CA ARG A 137 12.87 10.84 31.09
C ARG A 137 14.29 11.13 30.63
N ARG A 138 15.22 11.34 31.57
CA ARG A 138 16.65 11.51 31.27
C ARG A 138 17.23 10.29 30.56
N HIS A 139 16.98 9.11 31.13
CA HIS A 139 17.47 7.83 30.60
C HIS A 139 16.94 7.51 29.21
N ALA A 140 15.68 7.88 28.91
CA ALA A 140 15.08 7.76 27.58
C ALA A 140 15.80 8.64 26.55
N VAL A 141 16.10 9.89 26.91
CA VAL A 141 16.81 10.82 26.00
C VAL A 141 18.26 10.41 25.76
N GLU A 142 18.96 9.89 26.76
CA GLU A 142 20.31 9.33 26.59
C GLU A 142 20.37 8.17 25.59
N ARG A 143 19.24 7.49 25.35
CA ARG A 143 19.09 6.39 24.40
C ARG A 143 18.45 6.80 23.08
N ASP A 144 18.29 8.11 22.86
CA ASP A 144 17.62 8.65 21.68
C ASP A 144 16.17 8.12 21.51
N ILE A 145 15.50 7.85 22.64
CA ILE A 145 14.09 7.42 22.66
C ILE A 145 13.20 8.67 22.84
N PRO A 146 12.33 8.99 21.87
CA PRO A 146 11.37 10.07 21.97
C PRO A 146 10.56 10.04 23.27
N CYS A 147 10.75 11.07 24.10
CA CYS A 147 10.04 11.22 25.37
C CYS A 147 9.02 12.35 25.30
N LEU A 148 7.74 11.98 25.35
CA LEU A 148 6.59 12.86 25.18
C LEU A 148 5.99 13.19 26.55
N THR A 149 6.05 14.47 26.92
CA THR A 149 5.72 14.92 28.28
C THR A 149 4.29 15.44 28.43
N ALA A 150 3.53 15.45 27.35
CA ALA A 150 2.13 15.85 27.29
C ALA A 150 1.30 14.83 26.49
N ILE A 151 0.07 14.54 26.95
CA ILE A 151 -0.84 13.63 26.25
C ILE A 151 -1.24 14.20 24.88
N ASP A 152 -1.47 15.52 24.77
CA ASP A 152 -1.82 16.15 23.49
C ASP A 152 -0.75 15.92 22.42
N THR A 153 0.53 16.09 22.77
CA THR A 153 1.66 15.83 21.88
C THR A 153 1.75 14.35 21.51
N ALA A 154 1.51 13.46 22.47
CA ALA A 154 1.48 12.02 22.20
C ALA A 154 0.31 11.63 21.27
N ASN A 155 -0.85 12.26 21.43
CA ASN A 155 -1.99 12.07 20.54
C ASN A 155 -1.70 12.57 19.13
N ALA A 156 -1.06 13.72 18.99
CA ALA A 156 -0.64 14.25 17.70
C ALA A 156 0.35 13.33 16.99
N ILE A 157 1.34 12.80 17.72
CA ILE A 157 2.30 11.82 17.19
C ILE A 157 1.60 10.52 16.81
N ALA A 158 0.71 10.00 17.66
CA ALA A 158 -0.03 8.78 17.35
C ALA A 158 -0.90 8.95 16.08
N ASN A 159 -1.56 10.09 15.91
CA ASN A 159 -2.32 10.41 14.71
C ASN A 159 -1.41 10.52 13.47
N CYS A 160 -0.25 11.15 13.63
CA CYS A 160 0.76 11.27 12.59
C CYS A 160 1.33 9.91 12.17
N LEU A 161 1.64 9.02 13.11
CA LEU A 161 2.10 7.66 12.84
C LEU A 161 1.00 6.80 12.19
N LYS A 162 -0.26 7.05 12.54
CA LYS A 162 -1.42 6.40 11.91
C LYS A 162 -1.68 6.91 10.49
N SER A 163 -1.33 8.18 10.21
CA SER A 163 -1.37 8.73 8.86
C SER A 163 -0.40 7.97 7.95
N LYS A 164 -0.59 8.03 6.62
CA LYS A 164 0.33 7.36 5.68
C LYS A 164 1.46 8.28 5.20
N TYR A 165 1.70 9.41 5.85
CA TYR A 165 2.76 10.34 5.45
C TYR A 165 4.17 9.80 5.74
N THR A 166 5.08 10.01 4.80
CA THR A 166 6.50 9.66 4.85
C THR A 166 7.32 10.83 4.32
N ALA A 167 8.64 10.82 4.50
CA ALA A 167 9.50 11.88 3.99
C ALA A 167 9.41 12.04 2.46
N GLU A 168 9.03 10.97 1.76
CA GLU A 168 8.96 10.88 0.32
C GLU A 168 7.61 11.33 -0.27
N ASN A 169 6.53 11.36 0.53
CA ASN A 169 5.18 11.69 0.03
C ASN A 169 4.61 13.02 0.56
N VAL A 170 5.35 13.73 1.42
CA VAL A 170 4.98 15.07 1.88
C VAL A 170 5.39 16.16 0.89
N GLU A 171 4.62 17.25 0.84
CA GLU A 171 4.93 18.34 -0.08
C GLU A 171 6.09 19.19 0.46
N LEU A 172 7.09 19.49 -0.38
CA LEU A 172 8.03 20.56 -0.06
C LEU A 172 7.39 21.91 -0.37
N VAL A 173 7.26 22.74 0.66
CA VAL A 173 6.65 24.07 0.56
C VAL A 173 7.76 25.11 0.59
N ASP A 174 7.88 25.90 -0.47
CA ASP A 174 8.73 27.09 -0.48
C ASP A 174 8.01 28.23 0.26
N ILE A 175 8.57 28.64 1.39
CA ILE A 175 8.00 29.71 2.23
C ILE A 175 7.97 31.06 1.51
N ASN A 176 8.85 31.27 0.54
CA ASN A 176 8.86 32.50 -0.27
C ASN A 176 7.79 32.47 -1.37
N GLN A 177 7.18 31.31 -1.62
CA GLN A 177 6.15 31.09 -2.63
C GLN A 177 4.95 30.34 -2.04
N LEU A 178 4.47 30.80 -0.88
CA LEU A 178 3.24 30.28 -0.28
C LEU A 178 2.04 30.55 -1.17
N ARG A 179 1.14 29.58 -1.27
CA ARG A 179 -0.10 29.72 -2.02
C ARG A 179 -1.06 30.62 -1.24
N GLU A 180 -1.64 31.61 -1.93
CA GLU A 180 -2.59 32.55 -1.33
C GLU A 180 -4.00 31.94 -1.20
N GLU A 181 -4.34 30.99 -2.07
CA GLU A 181 -5.65 30.35 -2.11
C GLU A 181 -5.56 28.84 -2.32
N LYS A 182 -6.64 28.14 -1.93
CA LYS A 182 -6.80 26.72 -2.21
C LYS A 182 -7.05 26.52 -3.70
N GLN A 183 -6.42 25.50 -4.28
CA GLN A 183 -6.63 25.16 -5.68
C GLN A 183 -7.85 24.24 -5.81
N LYS A 184 -8.75 24.52 -6.76
CA LYS A 184 -9.80 23.58 -7.16
C LYS A 184 -9.28 22.62 -8.21
N ILE A 185 -9.48 21.32 -7.99
CA ILE A 185 -9.13 20.27 -8.93
C ILE A 185 -10.39 19.52 -9.33
N THR A 186 -10.63 19.42 -10.63
CA THR A 186 -11.66 18.54 -11.18
C THR A 186 -11.12 17.11 -11.24
N PHE A 187 -11.92 16.16 -10.75
CA PHE A 187 -11.56 14.74 -10.75
C PHE A 187 -12.71 13.88 -11.26
N TYR A 188 -12.37 12.66 -11.67
CA TYR A 188 -13.30 11.66 -12.17
C TYR A 188 -13.13 10.40 -11.36
N LYS A 189 -14.17 10.01 -10.63
CA LYS A 189 -14.21 8.73 -9.95
C LYS A 189 -14.54 7.66 -10.97
N MET A 190 -13.65 6.69 -11.14
CA MET A 190 -13.82 5.60 -12.10
C MET A 190 -13.66 4.25 -11.44
N ASP A 191 -14.25 3.22 -12.03
CA ASP A 191 -14.17 1.83 -11.58
C ASP A 191 -13.78 0.92 -12.75
N SER A 192 -12.96 -0.08 -12.45
CA SER A 192 -12.51 -1.10 -13.40
C SER A 192 -12.45 -2.44 -12.69
N THR A 193 -13.50 -3.23 -12.89
CA THR A 193 -13.69 -4.56 -12.28
C THR A 193 -13.56 -4.54 -10.75
N GLY A 194 -14.19 -3.55 -10.10
CA GLY A 194 -14.26 -3.46 -8.64
C GLY A 194 -13.09 -2.77 -7.96
N ASN A 195 -12.04 -2.38 -8.70
CA ASN A 195 -11.10 -1.38 -8.23
C ASN A 195 -11.52 0.00 -8.68
N ASP A 196 -11.49 0.96 -7.77
CA ASP A 196 -11.88 2.32 -8.04
C ASP A 196 -10.71 3.32 -7.94
N PHE A 197 -10.76 4.34 -8.78
CA PHE A 197 -9.66 5.27 -8.99
C PHE A 197 -10.18 6.69 -8.97
N ILE A 198 -9.39 7.60 -8.41
CA ILE A 198 -9.55 9.04 -8.65
C ILE A 198 -8.67 9.37 -9.85
N VAL A 199 -9.28 9.75 -10.96
CA VAL A 199 -8.58 10.11 -12.19
C VAL A 199 -8.58 11.62 -12.34
N ILE A 200 -7.39 12.20 -12.48
CA ILE A 200 -7.19 13.63 -12.69
C ILE A 200 -6.51 13.81 -14.04
N ASN A 201 -7.13 14.62 -14.91
CA ASN A 201 -6.49 15.06 -16.14
C ASN A 201 -5.50 16.18 -15.82
N ALA A 202 -4.23 15.82 -15.68
CA ALA A 202 -3.12 16.73 -15.37
C ALA A 202 -2.54 17.42 -16.63
N MET A 203 -3.14 17.22 -17.81
CA MET A 203 -2.81 18.02 -19.00
C MET A 203 -3.35 19.46 -18.89
N ASN A 204 -4.45 19.64 -18.15
CA ASN A 204 -5.18 20.91 -18.07
C ASN A 204 -5.07 21.60 -16.69
N GLN A 205 -4.51 20.92 -15.70
CA GLN A 205 -4.40 21.41 -14.32
C GLN A 205 -3.14 20.85 -13.68
N VAL A 206 -2.44 21.68 -12.89
CA VAL A 206 -1.16 21.32 -12.28
C VAL A 206 -1.40 20.61 -10.95
N VAL A 207 -0.74 19.47 -10.75
CA VAL A 207 -0.77 18.70 -9.49
C VAL A 207 0.64 18.65 -8.91
N LYS A 208 0.95 19.47 -7.90
CA LYS A 208 2.32 19.61 -7.36
C LYS A 208 2.77 18.42 -6.51
N ASN A 209 1.93 17.95 -5.58
CA ASN A 209 2.22 16.80 -4.72
C ASN A 209 1.21 15.66 -4.92
N PRO A 210 1.34 14.85 -5.99
CA PRO A 210 0.41 13.76 -6.24
C PRO A 210 0.46 12.66 -5.17
N ALA A 211 1.63 12.40 -4.58
CA ALA A 211 1.79 11.37 -3.55
C ALA A 211 1.01 11.71 -2.28
N GLY A 212 1.17 12.93 -1.76
CA GLY A 212 0.40 13.40 -0.60
C GLY A 212 -1.10 13.53 -0.90
N LEU A 213 -1.46 13.94 -2.12
CA LEU A 213 -2.88 13.94 -2.54
C LEU A 213 -3.45 12.52 -2.62
N ALA A 214 -2.68 11.52 -3.02
CA ALA A 214 -3.15 10.14 -3.02
C ALA A 214 -3.45 9.67 -1.58
N VAL A 215 -2.55 9.96 -0.63
CA VAL A 215 -2.77 9.66 0.80
C VAL A 215 -4.05 10.34 1.32
N ARG A 216 -4.25 11.62 1.00
CA ARG A 216 -5.36 12.43 1.51
C ARG A 216 -6.69 12.11 0.84
N LEU A 217 -6.74 12.07 -0.49
CA LEU A 217 -7.98 11.96 -1.26
C LEU A 217 -8.46 10.52 -1.38
N CYS A 218 -7.57 9.52 -1.37
CA CYS A 218 -8.00 8.12 -1.47
C CYS A 218 -8.50 7.55 -0.13
N ASP A 219 -8.29 8.24 1.00
CA ASP A 219 -8.84 7.82 2.29
C ASP A 219 -10.39 7.84 2.25
N ARG A 220 -11.01 6.69 2.50
CA ARG A 220 -12.47 6.52 2.50
C ARG A 220 -13.14 6.94 3.81
N ARG A 221 -12.39 7.05 4.90
CA ARG A 221 -12.93 7.21 6.27
C ARG A 221 -12.73 8.61 6.82
N ASN A 222 -11.66 9.29 6.42
CA ASN A 222 -11.25 10.57 7.03
C ASN A 222 -11.43 11.77 6.08
N GLY A 223 -12.61 11.89 5.46
CA GLY A 223 -12.98 13.06 4.66
C GLY A 223 -12.36 13.15 3.26
N GLY A 224 -11.67 12.10 2.81
CA GLY A 224 -11.26 11.97 1.42
C GLY A 224 -12.42 11.57 0.51
N ILE A 225 -12.17 11.58 -0.80
CA ILE A 225 -13.10 11.10 -1.82
C ILE A 225 -13.28 9.57 -1.70
N GLY A 226 -12.20 8.89 -1.30
CA GLY A 226 -12.15 7.45 -1.09
C GLY A 226 -11.91 6.69 -2.38
N ALA A 227 -10.78 6.00 -2.52
CA ALA A 227 -10.41 5.21 -3.70
C ALA A 227 -9.32 4.18 -3.38
N ASP A 228 -9.10 3.21 -4.25
CA ASP A 228 -7.95 2.33 -4.13
C ASP A 228 -6.65 3.03 -4.59
N SER A 229 -6.73 4.00 -5.51
CA SER A 229 -5.55 4.74 -5.99
C SER A 229 -5.88 6.08 -6.68
N LEU A 230 -4.87 6.93 -6.80
CA LEU A 230 -4.90 8.17 -7.57
C LEU A 230 -4.18 7.97 -8.91
N VAL A 231 -4.78 8.45 -10.00
CA VAL A 231 -4.24 8.34 -11.35
C VAL A 231 -4.16 9.73 -11.98
N LEU A 232 -2.98 10.09 -12.47
CA LEU A 232 -2.78 11.30 -13.26
C LEU A 232 -2.65 10.94 -14.74
N ILE A 233 -3.33 11.71 -15.58
CA ILE A 233 -3.20 11.67 -17.03
C ILE A 233 -2.42 12.91 -17.47
N GLU A 234 -1.20 12.72 -17.96
CA GLU A 234 -0.27 13.77 -18.37
C GLU A 234 -0.04 13.72 -19.88
N GLU A 235 0.57 14.78 -20.43
CA GLU A 235 1.02 14.77 -21.82
C GLU A 235 2.18 13.76 -22.03
N SER A 236 2.14 13.03 -23.14
CA SER A 236 3.24 12.18 -23.60
C SER A 236 3.82 12.71 -24.91
N LYS A 237 5.14 12.50 -25.09
CA LYS A 237 5.85 12.75 -26.35
C LYS A 237 5.93 11.52 -27.25
N ILE A 238 5.63 10.33 -26.72
CA ILE A 238 5.85 9.04 -27.39
C ILE A 238 4.58 8.17 -27.49
N ALA A 239 3.46 8.64 -26.91
CA ALA A 239 2.17 7.96 -26.88
C ALA A 239 1.02 9.00 -26.90
N ASP A 240 -0.23 8.55 -26.95
CA ASP A 240 -1.40 9.44 -26.96
C ASP A 240 -1.57 10.21 -25.63
N ALA A 241 -1.17 9.59 -24.53
CA ALA A 241 -1.13 10.18 -23.19
C ALA A 241 -0.09 9.45 -22.33
N LYS A 242 0.26 10.05 -21.19
CA LYS A 242 1.07 9.43 -20.14
C LYS A 242 0.21 9.19 -18.91
N MET A 243 0.37 8.03 -18.28
CA MET A 243 -0.29 7.70 -17.02
C MET A 243 0.74 7.60 -15.89
N ARG A 244 0.44 8.27 -14.77
CA ARG A 244 1.11 8.04 -13.49
C ARG A 244 0.10 7.54 -12.47
N PHE A 245 0.54 6.65 -11.59
CA PHE A 245 -0.33 5.89 -10.70
C PHE A 245 0.25 5.89 -9.29
N PHE A 246 -0.56 6.28 -8.31
CA PHE A 246 -0.16 6.40 -6.91
C PHE A 246 -1.07 5.57 -6.02
N ASN A 247 -0.46 4.71 -5.21
CA ASN A 247 -1.13 3.86 -4.25
C ASN A 247 -1.72 4.67 -3.09
N LEU A 248 -2.50 3.99 -2.25
CA LEU A 248 -3.09 4.54 -1.02
C LEU A 248 -2.08 5.16 -0.04
N ASP A 249 -0.83 4.72 -0.06
CA ASP A 249 0.26 5.20 0.79
C ASP A 249 1.10 6.30 0.11
N GLY A 250 0.70 6.73 -1.10
CA GLY A 250 1.39 7.75 -1.89
C GLY A 250 2.55 7.21 -2.73
N THR A 251 2.91 5.92 -2.62
CA THR A 251 3.97 5.34 -3.46
C THR A 251 3.55 5.30 -4.93
N GLU A 252 4.46 5.67 -5.84
CA GLU A 252 4.21 5.63 -7.27
C GLU A 252 4.47 4.22 -7.82
N GLY A 253 3.45 3.62 -8.43
CA GLY A 253 3.56 2.32 -9.11
C GLY A 253 3.86 2.48 -10.60
N LYS A 254 4.59 1.51 -11.17
CA LYS A 254 4.98 1.54 -12.59
C LYS A 254 3.84 1.21 -13.54
N MET A 255 2.90 0.35 -13.11
CA MET A 255 1.78 -0.11 -13.92
C MET A 255 0.64 -0.60 -13.04
N ALA A 256 -0.60 -0.36 -13.48
CA ALA A 256 -1.80 -0.92 -12.89
C ALA A 256 -2.82 -1.22 -14.01
N GLY A 257 -3.00 -2.51 -14.31
CA GLY A 257 -3.83 -2.96 -15.44
C GLY A 257 -5.29 -2.51 -15.33
N ASN A 258 -5.83 -2.37 -14.12
CA ASN A 258 -7.19 -1.88 -13.90
C ASN A 258 -7.30 -0.36 -14.11
N ALA A 259 -6.31 0.41 -13.64
CA ALA A 259 -6.25 1.86 -13.78
C ALA A 259 -6.11 2.31 -15.24
N ILE A 260 -5.22 1.67 -16.00
CA ILE A 260 -4.96 2.09 -17.39
C ILE A 260 -6.18 1.89 -18.30
N ARG A 261 -7.05 0.91 -18.00
CA ARG A 261 -8.35 0.76 -18.68
C ARG A 261 -9.28 1.95 -18.43
N CYS A 262 -9.33 2.45 -17.19
CA CYS A 262 -10.06 3.69 -16.87
C CYS A 262 -9.51 4.88 -17.65
N VAL A 263 -8.18 5.01 -17.75
CA VAL A 263 -7.53 6.07 -18.54
C VAL A 263 -7.94 5.98 -20.01
N GLY A 264 -7.90 4.79 -20.61
CA GLY A 264 -8.31 4.62 -22.01
C GLY A 264 -9.77 5.00 -22.26
N LYS A 265 -10.68 4.60 -21.35
CA LYS A 265 -12.08 5.06 -21.39
C LYS A 265 -12.19 6.58 -21.25
N TYR A 266 -11.51 7.17 -20.25
CA TYR A 266 -11.58 8.60 -19.99
C TYR A 266 -11.14 9.43 -21.20
N LEU A 267 -10.00 9.07 -21.78
CA LEU A 267 -9.41 9.73 -22.94
C LEU A 267 -10.37 9.73 -24.13
N TYR A 268 -10.94 8.56 -24.47
CA TYR A 268 -11.86 8.44 -25.59
C TYR A 268 -13.20 9.11 -25.32
N ASP A 269 -13.83 8.84 -24.18
CA ASP A 269 -15.20 9.29 -23.91
C ASP A 269 -15.32 10.81 -23.74
N ASN A 270 -14.25 11.47 -23.30
CA ASN A 270 -14.15 12.94 -23.17
C ASN A 270 -13.44 13.60 -24.38
N ASN A 271 -13.10 12.82 -25.40
CA ASN A 271 -12.38 13.25 -26.61
C ASN A 271 -11.11 14.07 -26.31
N ILE A 272 -10.31 13.62 -25.35
CA ILE A 272 -9.07 14.29 -24.96
C ILE A 272 -8.11 14.27 -26.16
N LYS A 273 -7.57 15.45 -26.54
CA LYS A 273 -6.67 15.63 -27.69
C LYS A 273 -7.20 15.07 -29.02
N GLY A 274 -8.53 15.06 -29.21
CA GLY A 274 -9.17 14.57 -30.45
C GLY A 274 -8.97 13.07 -30.68
N ILE A 275 -8.88 12.28 -29.62
CA ILE A 275 -8.65 10.83 -29.72
C ILE A 275 -9.74 10.13 -30.54
N GLN A 276 -10.98 10.63 -30.54
CA GLN A 276 -12.08 10.02 -31.32
C GLN A 276 -11.85 10.14 -32.84
N GLU A 277 -11.03 11.09 -33.29
CA GLU A 277 -10.78 11.37 -34.70
C GLU A 277 -9.40 10.89 -35.20
N LYS A 278 -8.51 10.47 -34.31
CA LYS A 278 -7.09 10.21 -34.64
C LYS A 278 -6.82 8.88 -35.33
N HIS A 279 -7.41 7.79 -34.84
CA HIS A 279 -6.92 6.43 -35.12
C HIS A 279 -7.91 5.56 -35.90
N GLY A 280 -9.19 5.95 -35.97
CA GLY A 280 -10.25 5.19 -36.62
C GLY A 280 -11.49 6.04 -36.93
N LYS A 281 -12.51 5.40 -37.53
CA LYS A 281 -13.81 6.05 -37.69
C LYS A 281 -14.57 5.93 -36.37
N LYS A 282 -15.26 7.00 -35.98
CA LYS A 282 -16.12 7.01 -34.78
C LYS A 282 -17.15 5.86 -34.74
N THR A 283 -17.55 5.37 -35.92
CA THR A 283 -18.49 4.26 -36.12
C THR A 283 -17.90 2.86 -35.86
N ASP A 284 -16.57 2.72 -35.82
CA ASP A 284 -15.94 1.43 -35.64
C ASP A 284 -16.28 0.87 -34.25
N ALA A 285 -16.43 -0.45 -34.13
CA ALA A 285 -16.74 -1.09 -32.84
C ALA A 285 -15.56 -1.04 -31.86
N THR A 286 -14.35 -0.87 -32.37
CA THR A 286 -13.12 -0.81 -31.59
C THR A 286 -12.29 0.42 -31.94
N GLU A 287 -11.35 0.77 -31.06
CA GLU A 287 -10.35 1.83 -31.28
C GLU A 287 -9.01 1.38 -30.67
N LYS A 288 -7.89 1.78 -31.27
CA LYS A 288 -6.57 1.53 -30.68
C LYS A 288 -5.93 2.83 -30.22
N ILE A 289 -5.40 2.83 -29.00
CA ILE A 289 -4.62 3.96 -28.46
C ILE A 289 -3.38 3.44 -27.75
N THR A 290 -2.43 4.33 -27.52
CA THR A 290 -1.19 4.05 -26.82
C THR A 290 -1.06 4.93 -25.58
N ILE A 291 -0.60 4.36 -24.47
CA ILE A 291 -0.41 5.09 -23.21
C ILE A 291 1.00 4.80 -22.69
N GLU A 292 1.78 5.86 -22.44
CA GLU A 292 3.06 5.79 -21.76
C GLU A 292 2.84 5.52 -20.26
N THR A 293 3.54 4.54 -19.70
CA THR A 293 3.57 4.27 -18.25
C THR A 293 4.99 4.12 -17.73
N GLY A 294 5.15 3.99 -16.41
CA GLY A 294 6.44 3.67 -15.79
C GLY A 294 7.03 2.31 -16.20
N SER A 295 6.28 1.48 -16.92
CA SER A 295 6.72 0.19 -17.49
C SER A 295 6.88 0.24 -19.02
N GLY A 296 6.93 1.44 -19.63
CA GLY A 296 6.97 1.64 -21.07
C GLY A 296 5.59 1.91 -21.69
N VAL A 297 5.55 2.01 -23.02
CA VAL A 297 4.31 2.28 -23.76
C VAL A 297 3.46 1.01 -23.84
N LYS A 298 2.16 1.15 -23.57
CA LYS A 298 1.17 0.08 -23.64
C LYS A 298 0.14 0.37 -24.72
N THR A 299 -0.21 -0.64 -25.49
CA THR A 299 -1.27 -0.58 -26.50
C THR A 299 -2.59 -1.04 -25.89
N LEU A 300 -3.63 -0.26 -26.09
CA LEU A 300 -4.98 -0.55 -25.64
C LEU A 300 -5.91 -0.72 -26.83
N VAL A 301 -6.85 -1.67 -26.71
CA VAL A 301 -7.98 -1.82 -27.62
C VAL A 301 -9.24 -1.46 -26.85
N LEU A 302 -9.90 -0.37 -27.24
CA LEU A 302 -11.13 0.12 -26.63
C LEU A 302 -12.31 -0.50 -27.35
N TYR A 303 -13.25 -1.11 -26.64
CA TYR A 303 -14.49 -1.63 -27.19
C TYR A 303 -15.63 -0.67 -26.90
N LYS A 304 -16.38 -0.34 -27.95
CA LYS A 304 -17.38 0.72 -27.91
C LYS A 304 -18.78 0.13 -28.05
N GLN A 305 -19.70 0.67 -27.27
CA GLN A 305 -21.14 0.46 -27.44
C GLN A 305 -21.81 1.84 -27.41
N ASN A 306 -22.65 2.13 -28.41
CA ASN A 306 -23.32 3.43 -28.55
C ASN A 306 -22.34 4.63 -28.51
N GLY A 307 -21.16 4.48 -29.12
CA GLY A 307 -20.13 5.53 -29.18
C GLY A 307 -19.39 5.81 -27.87
N LYS A 308 -19.58 4.99 -26.83
CA LYS A 308 -18.88 5.09 -25.54
C LYS A 308 -18.11 3.81 -25.26
N VAL A 309 -16.96 3.93 -24.60
CA VAL A 309 -16.13 2.77 -24.23
C VAL A 309 -16.79 1.99 -23.10
N THR A 310 -16.97 0.68 -23.25
CA THR A 310 -17.56 -0.20 -22.22
C THR A 310 -16.54 -1.14 -21.60
N SER A 311 -15.60 -1.62 -22.42
CA SER A 311 -14.49 -2.47 -21.99
C SER A 311 -13.22 -2.12 -22.74
N VAL A 312 -12.09 -2.52 -22.16
CA VAL A 312 -10.77 -2.21 -22.71
C VAL A 312 -9.87 -3.43 -22.56
N THR A 313 -9.18 -3.80 -23.64
CA THR A 313 -8.06 -4.74 -23.60
C THR A 313 -6.75 -3.98 -23.47
N VAL A 314 -5.87 -4.46 -22.61
CA VAL A 314 -4.50 -3.97 -22.42
C VAL A 314 -3.55 -5.10 -22.73
N ASP A 315 -2.50 -4.80 -23.50
CA ASP A 315 -1.36 -5.71 -23.65
C ASP A 315 -0.46 -5.62 -22.41
N MET A 316 -0.45 -6.68 -21.60
CA MET A 316 0.31 -6.75 -20.35
C MET A 316 1.78 -7.08 -20.60
N GLY A 317 2.14 -7.51 -21.80
CA GLY A 317 3.48 -7.93 -22.18
C GLY A 317 3.76 -9.41 -21.92
N LYS A 318 5.00 -9.79 -22.20
CA LYS A 318 5.48 -11.17 -22.09
C LYS A 318 5.60 -11.60 -20.62
N PRO A 319 5.00 -12.74 -20.22
CA PRO A 319 5.23 -13.31 -18.91
C PRO A 319 6.63 -13.92 -18.83
N LEU A 320 7.24 -13.83 -17.64
CA LEU A 320 8.55 -14.39 -17.32
C LEU A 320 8.40 -15.60 -16.40
N PHE A 321 9.23 -16.62 -16.63
CA PHE A 321 9.07 -17.95 -16.04
C PHE A 321 10.32 -18.47 -15.32
N ALA A 322 11.48 -17.86 -15.56
CA ALA A 322 12.71 -18.25 -14.88
C ALA A 322 12.64 -17.85 -13.41
N SER A 323 13.17 -18.70 -12.52
CA SER A 323 13.14 -18.47 -11.08
C SER A 323 13.81 -17.15 -10.68
N GLU A 324 14.87 -16.77 -11.39
CA GLU A 324 15.60 -15.52 -11.21
C GLU A 324 14.79 -14.29 -11.65
N GLU A 325 13.93 -14.44 -12.66
CA GLU A 325 13.05 -13.38 -13.15
C GLU A 325 11.79 -13.21 -12.29
N ILE A 326 11.42 -14.24 -11.50
CA ILE A 326 10.30 -14.21 -10.54
C ILE A 326 10.76 -13.88 -9.10
N PRO A 327 12.02 -13.47 -8.92
CA PRO A 327 12.83 -13.71 -7.71
C PRO A 327 12.28 -14.78 -6.76
N THR A 328 12.46 -16.06 -7.10
CA THR A 328 12.14 -17.17 -6.19
C THR A 328 13.26 -18.20 -6.12
N SER A 329 13.44 -18.83 -4.95
CA SER A 329 14.35 -19.96 -4.79
C SER A 329 13.74 -21.31 -5.20
N LEU A 330 12.47 -21.32 -5.65
CA LEU A 330 11.82 -22.52 -6.16
C LEU A 330 12.41 -22.93 -7.50
N VAL A 331 12.55 -24.24 -7.74
CA VAL A 331 13.23 -24.78 -8.92
C VAL A 331 12.25 -24.89 -10.09
N ALA A 332 12.65 -24.35 -11.24
CA ALA A 332 11.91 -24.53 -12.48
C ALA A 332 12.07 -25.97 -13.02
N VAL A 333 10.94 -26.58 -13.38
CA VAL A 333 10.84 -27.91 -13.98
C VAL A 333 10.39 -27.82 -15.42
N ASP A 334 10.50 -28.91 -16.17
CA ASP A 334 9.96 -28.96 -17.52
C ASP A 334 8.43 -28.80 -17.48
N VAL A 335 7.90 -27.93 -18.34
CA VAL A 335 6.46 -27.67 -18.40
C VAL A 335 5.76 -28.92 -18.96
N PRO A 336 4.71 -29.42 -18.29
CA PRO A 336 4.04 -30.64 -18.74
C PRO A 336 3.38 -30.43 -20.10
N ASN A 337 3.57 -31.39 -21.01
CA ASN A 337 2.78 -31.46 -22.23
C ASN A 337 1.32 -31.77 -21.88
N CYS A 338 0.37 -31.12 -22.55
CA CYS A 338 -1.05 -31.40 -22.38
C CYS A 338 -1.80 -31.27 -23.70
N ALA A 339 -2.79 -32.13 -23.90
CA ALA A 339 -3.63 -32.16 -25.11
C ALA A 339 -4.30 -30.81 -25.43
N LEU A 340 -4.62 -29.99 -24.41
CA LEU A 340 -5.21 -28.65 -24.61
C LEU A 340 -4.26 -27.65 -25.28
N ASN A 341 -2.97 -27.95 -25.32
CA ASN A 341 -1.91 -27.08 -25.83
C ASN A 341 -1.04 -27.78 -26.89
N GLU A 342 -1.39 -29.00 -27.33
CA GLU A 342 -0.53 -29.82 -28.20
C GLU A 342 -0.50 -29.38 -29.67
N GLU A 343 -1.47 -28.60 -30.18
CA GLU A 343 -1.51 -28.19 -31.60
C GLU A 343 -2.22 -26.84 -31.83
N ILE A 344 -1.69 -25.72 -31.32
CA ILE A 344 -2.24 -24.38 -31.64
C ILE A 344 -1.16 -23.46 -32.26
N GLY A 345 -0.80 -23.74 -33.51
CA GLY A 345 0.00 -22.85 -34.36
C GLY A 345 1.41 -22.54 -33.82
N ASN A 346 1.83 -21.27 -33.91
CA ASN A 346 3.15 -20.79 -33.46
C ASN A 346 3.23 -20.48 -31.94
N ALA A 347 2.17 -20.73 -31.17
CA ALA A 347 2.15 -20.38 -29.74
C ALA A 347 2.96 -21.41 -28.93
N VAL A 348 4.12 -21.00 -28.42
CA VAL A 348 5.06 -21.89 -27.72
C VAL A 348 5.03 -21.63 -26.22
N LEU A 349 4.70 -22.66 -25.43
CA LEU A 349 4.85 -22.63 -23.97
C LEU A 349 6.34 -22.55 -23.57
N PRO A 350 6.67 -21.96 -22.42
CA PRO A 350 8.03 -22.00 -21.91
C PRO A 350 8.48 -23.44 -21.70
N LYS A 351 9.74 -23.76 -22.00
CA LYS A 351 10.29 -25.11 -21.77
C LYS A 351 10.34 -25.45 -20.28
N LYS A 352 10.73 -24.47 -19.46
CA LYS A 352 10.86 -24.60 -18.00
C LYS A 352 10.13 -23.47 -17.29
N ALA A 353 9.48 -23.82 -16.18
CA ALA A 353 8.86 -22.88 -15.27
C ALA A 353 8.70 -23.52 -13.88
N VAL A 354 8.48 -22.72 -12.84
CA VAL A 354 8.08 -23.24 -11.53
C VAL A 354 6.61 -23.65 -11.61
N VAL A 355 6.35 -24.95 -11.82
CA VAL A 355 5.01 -25.50 -12.02
C VAL A 355 4.73 -26.59 -11.00
N ASN A 356 3.58 -26.51 -10.31
CA ASN A 356 3.13 -27.51 -9.33
C ASN A 356 4.19 -27.87 -8.26
N ALA A 357 5.01 -26.88 -7.88
CA ALA A 357 6.08 -27.05 -6.90
C ALA A 357 5.49 -27.15 -5.49
N PRO A 358 6.01 -28.04 -4.63
CA PRO A 358 5.58 -28.11 -3.23
C PRO A 358 6.09 -26.89 -2.44
N LEU A 359 5.23 -26.29 -1.63
CA LEU A 359 5.56 -25.20 -0.72
C LEU A 359 4.82 -25.39 0.61
N ILE A 360 5.55 -25.41 1.72
CA ILE A 360 4.95 -25.56 3.05
C ILE A 360 4.63 -24.16 3.60
N VAL A 361 3.36 -23.89 3.88
CA VAL A 361 2.91 -22.63 4.50
C VAL A 361 1.97 -22.96 5.64
N ALA A 362 2.23 -22.41 6.83
CA ALA A 362 1.45 -22.69 8.05
C ALA A 362 1.23 -24.21 8.27
N GLU A 363 2.32 -25.00 8.17
CA GLU A 363 2.33 -26.46 8.36
C GLU A 363 1.53 -27.26 7.32
N ASN A 364 0.98 -26.62 6.29
CA ASN A 364 0.26 -27.27 5.19
C ASN A 364 1.11 -27.25 3.92
N GLU A 365 1.15 -28.37 3.19
CA GLU A 365 1.77 -28.43 1.86
C GLU A 365 0.79 -27.90 0.80
N TYR A 366 1.22 -26.87 0.08
CA TYR A 366 0.54 -26.32 -1.08
C TYR A 366 1.32 -26.66 -2.35
N ARG A 367 0.59 -26.69 -3.47
CA ARG A 367 1.18 -26.78 -4.80
C ARG A 367 1.08 -25.44 -5.50
N VAL A 368 2.23 -24.89 -5.86
CA VAL A 368 2.34 -23.53 -6.37
C VAL A 368 2.93 -23.49 -7.77
N THR A 369 2.45 -22.53 -8.55
CA THR A 369 3.00 -22.16 -9.84
C THR A 369 3.39 -20.70 -9.82
N CYS A 370 4.62 -20.39 -10.18
CA CYS A 370 5.13 -19.02 -10.12
C CYS A 370 5.27 -18.44 -11.52
N VAL A 371 4.90 -17.16 -11.66
CA VAL A 371 5.00 -16.41 -12.92
C VAL A 371 5.21 -14.95 -12.60
N ASN A 372 5.93 -14.23 -13.45
CA ASN A 372 6.05 -12.78 -13.35
C ASN A 372 5.38 -12.12 -14.56
N VAL A 373 4.43 -11.24 -14.30
CA VAL A 373 3.67 -10.46 -15.31
C VAL A 373 3.86 -8.96 -15.07
N GLY A 374 5.11 -8.57 -14.82
CA GLY A 374 5.54 -7.23 -14.41
C GLY A 374 5.87 -7.12 -12.91
N ASN A 375 5.35 -8.04 -12.11
CA ASN A 375 5.63 -8.26 -10.70
C ASN A 375 5.48 -9.77 -10.37
N PRO A 376 6.07 -10.26 -9.25
CA PRO A 376 6.05 -11.69 -8.92
C PRO A 376 4.66 -12.16 -8.44
N HIS A 377 4.25 -13.34 -8.91
CA HIS A 377 3.01 -14.02 -8.54
C HIS A 377 3.24 -15.48 -8.18
N CYS A 378 2.56 -15.94 -7.13
CA CYS A 378 2.50 -17.31 -6.66
C CYS A 378 1.04 -17.80 -6.73
N VAL A 379 0.75 -18.66 -7.70
CA VAL A 379 -0.60 -19.17 -7.96
C VAL A 379 -0.78 -20.53 -7.27
N VAL A 380 -1.81 -20.63 -6.44
CA VAL A 380 -2.21 -21.82 -5.70
C VAL A 380 -3.55 -22.32 -6.24
N PHE A 381 -3.59 -23.55 -6.76
CA PHE A 381 -4.85 -24.14 -7.20
C PHE A 381 -5.59 -24.80 -6.03
N SER A 382 -6.81 -24.32 -5.73
CA SER A 382 -7.68 -24.83 -4.66
C SER A 382 -9.03 -25.29 -5.20
N LYS A 383 -9.60 -26.33 -4.56
CA LYS A 383 -10.95 -26.82 -4.86
C LYS A 383 -12.05 -25.84 -4.44
N PHE A 384 -11.85 -25.11 -3.33
CA PHE A 384 -12.88 -24.27 -2.70
C PHE A 384 -12.33 -22.90 -2.29
N VAL A 385 -11.98 -22.07 -3.27
CA VAL A 385 -11.44 -20.71 -3.07
C VAL A 385 -12.24 -19.84 -2.08
N ASP A 386 -13.56 -20.00 -2.00
CA ASP A 386 -14.41 -19.22 -1.07
C ASP A 386 -14.18 -19.58 0.40
N LYS A 387 -13.65 -20.77 0.69
CA LYS A 387 -13.35 -21.24 2.06
C LYS A 387 -11.90 -20.98 2.47
N GLU A 388 -11.05 -20.53 1.55
CA GLU A 388 -9.66 -20.25 1.87
C GLU A 388 -9.56 -19.09 2.86
N PRO A 389 -8.80 -19.23 3.96
CA PRO A 389 -8.59 -18.19 4.95
C PRO A 389 -7.54 -17.18 4.46
N VAL A 390 -7.77 -16.55 3.30
CA VAL A 390 -6.81 -15.69 2.58
C VAL A 390 -6.18 -14.64 3.48
N ALA A 391 -6.96 -13.99 4.36
CA ALA A 391 -6.43 -12.99 5.29
C ALA A 391 -5.45 -13.55 6.35
N LYS A 392 -5.53 -14.85 6.66
CA LYS A 392 -4.62 -15.53 7.60
C LYS A 392 -3.38 -16.07 6.92
N ILE A 393 -3.53 -16.70 5.75
CA ILE A 393 -2.42 -17.37 5.05
C ILE A 393 -1.70 -16.47 4.05
N GLY A 394 -2.39 -15.48 3.46
CA GLY A 394 -1.83 -14.54 2.49
C GLY A 394 -0.54 -13.85 2.96
N PRO A 395 -0.47 -13.27 4.19
CA PRO A 395 0.76 -12.69 4.71
C PRO A 395 1.93 -13.69 4.75
N LEU A 396 1.64 -14.96 5.02
CA LEU A 396 2.65 -16.01 5.15
C LEU A 396 3.23 -16.42 3.79
N PHE A 397 2.42 -16.37 2.73
CA PHE A 397 2.93 -16.51 1.37
C PHE A 397 3.70 -15.26 0.93
N GLU A 398 3.14 -14.07 1.20
CA GLU A 398 3.73 -12.79 0.80
C GLU A 398 5.18 -12.69 1.28
N SER A 399 5.45 -12.97 2.55
CA SER A 399 6.79 -12.89 3.15
C SER A 399 7.50 -14.23 3.26
N HIS A 400 7.09 -15.25 2.50
CA HIS A 400 7.72 -16.57 2.56
C HIS A 400 9.21 -16.47 2.15
N SER A 401 10.09 -17.20 2.84
CA SER A 401 11.55 -17.13 2.62
C SER A 401 12.01 -17.46 1.20
N VAL A 402 11.19 -18.19 0.44
CA VAL A 402 11.45 -18.54 -0.97
C VAL A 402 11.19 -17.37 -1.93
N PHE A 403 10.61 -16.27 -1.46
CA PHE A 403 10.35 -15.05 -2.24
C PHE A 403 11.10 -13.87 -1.60
N PRO A 404 12.39 -13.65 -1.93
CA PRO A 404 13.19 -12.58 -1.33
C PRO A 404 12.58 -11.18 -1.51
N GLU A 405 11.89 -10.94 -2.62
CA GLU A 405 11.23 -9.67 -2.93
C GLU A 405 9.73 -9.66 -2.58
N LYS A 406 9.30 -10.64 -1.75
CA LYS A 406 7.89 -10.97 -1.49
C LYS A 406 7.13 -11.34 -2.77
N THR A 407 5.87 -11.76 -2.65
CA THR A 407 5.05 -12.13 -3.82
C THR A 407 3.58 -11.78 -3.63
N ASN A 408 2.87 -11.58 -4.75
CA ASN A 408 1.41 -11.66 -4.74
C ASN A 408 0.99 -13.12 -4.75
N THR A 409 -0.13 -13.44 -4.11
CA THR A 409 -0.61 -14.83 -4.05
C THR A 409 -2.05 -14.93 -4.53
N GLU A 410 -2.28 -15.76 -5.54
CA GLU A 410 -3.61 -16.03 -6.07
C GLU A 410 -4.08 -17.43 -5.69
N PHE A 411 -5.24 -17.51 -5.04
CA PHE A 411 -5.93 -18.76 -4.78
C PHE A 411 -6.96 -18.96 -5.88
N VAL A 412 -6.79 -20.01 -6.69
CA VAL A 412 -7.53 -20.20 -7.94
C VAL A 412 -8.27 -21.52 -7.94
N ARG A 413 -9.57 -21.47 -8.22
CA ARG A 413 -10.38 -22.63 -8.57
C ARG A 413 -10.55 -22.67 -10.09
N VAL A 414 -10.12 -23.76 -10.70
CA VAL A 414 -10.49 -24.07 -12.10
C VAL A 414 -11.96 -24.51 -12.10
N VAL A 415 -12.83 -23.72 -12.73
CA VAL A 415 -14.27 -24.02 -12.86
C VAL A 415 -14.50 -24.82 -14.15
N GLY A 416 -13.77 -24.48 -15.21
CA GLY A 416 -13.71 -25.19 -16.48
C GLY A 416 -12.52 -24.71 -17.31
N PRO A 417 -12.34 -25.23 -18.54
CA PRO A 417 -11.16 -24.92 -19.36
C PRO A 417 -10.95 -23.42 -19.62
N ASN A 418 -12.03 -22.67 -19.85
CA ASN A 418 -12.00 -21.23 -20.11
C ASN A 418 -12.56 -20.40 -18.94
N GLU A 419 -12.65 -20.98 -17.74
CA GLU A 419 -13.23 -20.31 -16.59
C GLU A 419 -12.49 -20.62 -15.27
N LEU A 420 -11.99 -19.56 -14.65
CA LEU A 420 -11.33 -19.58 -13.35
C LEU A 420 -12.13 -18.73 -12.36
N LYS A 421 -12.05 -19.08 -11.07
CA LYS A 421 -12.50 -18.22 -9.97
C LYS A 421 -11.33 -17.99 -9.03
N MET A 422 -11.04 -16.74 -8.66
CA MET A 422 -9.88 -16.43 -7.84
C MET A 422 -10.15 -15.46 -6.69
N ARG A 423 -9.34 -15.58 -5.64
CA ARG A 423 -9.12 -14.57 -4.60
C ARG A 423 -7.62 -14.29 -4.54
N THR A 424 -7.24 -13.07 -4.19
CA THR A 424 -5.84 -12.64 -4.22
C THR A 424 -5.45 -11.99 -2.91
N TRP A 425 -4.20 -12.23 -2.50
CA TRP A 425 -3.50 -11.44 -1.51
C TRP A 425 -2.38 -10.68 -2.23
N GLU A 426 -2.51 -9.37 -2.30
CA GLU A 426 -1.56 -8.50 -2.97
C GLU A 426 -0.45 -8.05 -2.02
N ARG A 427 0.78 -8.11 -2.53
CA ARG A 427 1.99 -7.66 -1.82
C ARG A 427 1.80 -6.21 -1.36
N GLY A 428 1.88 -5.98 -0.05
CA GLY A 428 1.73 -4.66 0.56
C GLY A 428 0.29 -4.12 0.69
N ASN A 429 -0.71 -4.77 0.08
CA ASN A 429 -2.10 -4.29 0.06
C ASN A 429 -3.08 -5.20 0.81
N GLY A 430 -2.76 -6.49 0.96
CA GLY A 430 -3.64 -7.48 1.58
C GLY A 430 -4.66 -8.08 0.60
N GLU A 431 -5.79 -8.58 1.11
CA GLU A 431 -6.83 -9.14 0.24
C GLU A 431 -7.59 -8.04 -0.51
N THR A 432 -7.49 -8.02 -1.84
CA THR A 432 -8.16 -7.04 -2.72
C THR A 432 -9.37 -7.65 -3.44
N LEU A 433 -10.28 -6.80 -3.93
CA LEU A 433 -11.46 -7.24 -4.68
C LEU A 433 -11.10 -7.78 -6.08
N ALA A 434 -10.03 -7.24 -6.67
CA ALA A 434 -9.54 -7.62 -7.99
C ALA A 434 -8.06 -7.24 -8.11
N CYS A 435 -7.30 -8.06 -8.83
CA CYS A 435 -5.93 -7.77 -9.23
C CYS A 435 -5.77 -8.10 -10.72
N GLY A 436 -5.41 -7.10 -11.52
CA GLY A 436 -5.26 -7.27 -12.97
C GLY A 436 -4.11 -8.20 -13.35
N THR A 437 -2.92 -7.97 -12.78
CA THR A 437 -1.74 -8.83 -12.99
C THR A 437 -1.95 -10.20 -12.36
N GLY A 438 -2.62 -10.29 -11.19
CA GLY A 438 -2.99 -11.57 -10.58
C GLY A 438 -3.91 -12.41 -11.46
N ALA A 439 -4.88 -11.79 -12.15
CA ALA A 439 -5.74 -12.50 -13.10
C ALA A 439 -4.94 -13.03 -14.30
N CYS A 440 -4.00 -12.23 -14.80
CA CYS A 440 -3.06 -12.65 -15.83
C CYS A 440 -2.20 -13.83 -15.39
N ALA A 441 -1.63 -13.76 -14.19
CA ALA A 441 -0.84 -14.82 -13.60
C ALA A 441 -1.65 -16.11 -13.43
N ALA A 442 -2.88 -16.03 -12.91
CA ALA A 442 -3.78 -17.17 -12.73
C ALA A 442 -4.10 -17.87 -14.06
N ALA A 443 -4.39 -17.11 -15.12
CA ALA A 443 -4.67 -17.67 -16.45
C ALA A 443 -3.42 -18.27 -17.11
N VAL A 444 -2.25 -17.61 -17.01
CA VAL A 444 -0.99 -18.17 -17.51
C VAL A 444 -0.63 -19.44 -16.76
N ALA A 445 -0.77 -19.43 -15.43
CA ALA A 445 -0.54 -20.60 -14.58
C ALA A 445 -1.49 -21.75 -14.95
N SER A 446 -2.77 -21.48 -15.22
CA SER A 446 -3.71 -22.54 -15.61
C SER A 446 -3.38 -23.13 -16.98
N VAL A 447 -2.89 -22.30 -17.92
CA VAL A 447 -2.42 -22.77 -19.23
C VAL A 447 -1.19 -23.67 -19.10
N ILE A 448 -0.15 -23.25 -18.37
CA ILE A 448 1.09 -24.04 -18.24
C ILE A 448 0.93 -25.31 -17.37
N ASN A 449 -0.11 -25.37 -16.52
CA ASN A 449 -0.50 -26.60 -15.83
C ASN A 449 -1.41 -27.51 -16.67
N GLY A 450 -1.81 -27.08 -17.87
CA GLY A 450 -2.70 -27.83 -18.76
C GLY A 450 -4.16 -27.87 -18.29
N PHE A 451 -4.59 -26.90 -17.48
CA PHE A 451 -5.99 -26.76 -17.06
C PHE A 451 -6.81 -25.89 -18.01
N SER A 452 -6.15 -25.02 -18.78
CA SER A 452 -6.78 -24.10 -19.72
C SER A 452 -6.08 -24.11 -21.08
N PRO A 453 -6.80 -23.84 -22.17
CA PRO A 453 -6.21 -23.78 -23.51
C PRO A 453 -5.45 -22.46 -23.73
N ILE A 454 -4.30 -22.55 -24.39
CA ILE A 454 -3.53 -21.40 -24.87
C ILE A 454 -4.28 -20.65 -25.99
N ASN A 455 -4.02 -19.35 -26.12
CA ASN A 455 -4.56 -18.47 -27.16
C ASN A 455 -6.10 -18.38 -27.24
N GLN A 456 -6.78 -18.76 -26.17
CA GLN A 456 -8.22 -18.58 -26.01
C GLN A 456 -8.52 -17.59 -24.89
N ASP A 457 -9.74 -17.05 -24.93
CA ASP A 457 -10.25 -16.20 -23.86
C ASP A 457 -10.58 -17.06 -22.64
N ILE A 458 -9.96 -16.73 -21.51
CA ILE A 458 -10.17 -17.34 -20.20
C ILE A 458 -10.83 -16.30 -19.30
N THR A 459 -12.05 -16.58 -18.84
CA THR A 459 -12.75 -15.72 -17.89
C THR A 459 -12.23 -15.98 -16.48
N VAL A 460 -11.70 -14.95 -15.83
CA VAL A 460 -11.26 -14.98 -14.44
C VAL A 460 -12.27 -14.22 -13.58
N LYS A 461 -13.06 -14.95 -12.80
CA LYS A 461 -14.04 -14.41 -11.85
C LYS A 461 -13.33 -14.00 -10.57
N VAL A 462 -13.24 -12.70 -10.33
CA VAL A 462 -12.75 -12.08 -9.10
C VAL A 462 -13.92 -11.58 -8.25
N ARG A 463 -13.66 -11.15 -7.01
CA ARG A 463 -14.72 -10.60 -6.15
C ARG A 463 -15.31 -9.30 -6.72
N GLY A 464 -14.50 -8.52 -7.44
CA GLY A 464 -14.88 -7.26 -8.09
C GLY A 464 -15.59 -7.41 -9.45
N GLY A 465 -15.69 -8.61 -10.00
CA GLY A 465 -16.31 -8.87 -11.31
C GLY A 465 -15.54 -9.86 -12.17
N ASN A 466 -15.64 -9.73 -13.49
CA ASN A 466 -14.99 -10.64 -14.44
C ASN A 466 -13.88 -9.92 -15.20
N LEU A 467 -12.75 -10.61 -15.37
CA LEU A 467 -11.70 -10.25 -16.31
C LEU A 467 -11.63 -11.34 -17.38
N ILE A 468 -11.28 -10.96 -18.60
CA ILE A 468 -11.02 -11.91 -19.69
C ILE A 468 -9.53 -11.82 -20.00
N VAL A 469 -8.83 -12.94 -19.86
CA VAL A 469 -7.40 -13.03 -20.11
C VAL A 469 -7.15 -13.96 -21.29
N LYS A 470 -6.28 -13.54 -22.20
CA LYS A 470 -5.78 -14.38 -23.29
C LYS A 470 -4.26 -14.41 -23.26
N TYR A 471 -3.69 -15.59 -23.05
CA TYR A 471 -2.25 -15.79 -23.18
C TYR A 471 -1.96 -16.36 -24.57
N THR A 472 -1.24 -15.62 -25.41
CA THR A 472 -0.98 -15.99 -26.81
C THR A 472 0.24 -16.89 -26.98
N GLY A 473 0.96 -17.20 -25.90
CA GLY A 473 2.31 -17.80 -25.94
C GLY A 473 3.44 -16.76 -25.97
N GLU A 474 3.17 -15.55 -26.44
CA GLU A 474 4.14 -14.45 -26.47
C GLU A 474 3.78 -13.34 -25.48
N THR A 475 2.50 -12.98 -25.40
CA THR A 475 2.02 -11.89 -24.55
C THR A 475 0.71 -12.26 -23.85
N VAL A 476 0.39 -11.53 -22.80
CA VAL A 476 -0.89 -11.66 -22.08
C VAL A 476 -1.76 -10.45 -22.37
N LEU A 477 -2.94 -10.68 -22.93
CA LEU A 477 -3.96 -9.65 -23.14
C LEU A 477 -4.96 -9.69 -21.99
N LEU A 478 -5.21 -8.54 -21.36
CA LEU A 478 -6.15 -8.39 -20.25
C LEU A 478 -7.30 -7.49 -20.66
N THR A 479 -8.51 -8.04 -20.68
CA THR A 479 -9.74 -7.30 -20.98
C THR A 479 -10.60 -7.18 -19.74
N GLY A 480 -11.11 -5.98 -19.49
CA GLY A 480 -12.03 -5.74 -18.38
C GLY A 480 -12.99 -4.59 -18.67
N ASN A 481 -14.13 -4.62 -17.98
CA ASN A 481 -15.10 -3.54 -18.04
C ASN A 481 -14.57 -2.32 -17.27
N THR A 482 -14.97 -1.14 -17.72
CA THR A 482 -14.64 0.11 -17.02
C THR A 482 -15.79 1.10 -17.12
N LYS A 483 -16.04 1.82 -16.02
CA LYS A 483 -17.11 2.81 -15.91
C LYS A 483 -16.64 4.08 -15.22
N MET A 484 -17.24 5.20 -15.58
CA MET A 484 -17.18 6.42 -14.78
C MET A 484 -18.31 6.36 -13.76
N CYS A 485 -17.98 6.56 -12.49
CA CYS A 485 -18.93 6.53 -11.38
C CYS A 485 -19.55 7.91 -11.18
N TYR A 486 -18.70 8.93 -10.99
CA TYR A 486 -19.10 10.33 -10.90
C TYR A 486 -17.93 11.25 -11.22
N GLN A 487 -18.23 12.53 -11.46
CA GLN A 487 -17.28 13.62 -11.61
C GLN A 487 -17.50 14.61 -10.47
N GLY A 488 -16.43 15.24 -9.99
CA GLY A 488 -16.51 16.26 -8.95
C GLY A 488 -15.35 17.24 -8.98
N GLU A 489 -15.40 18.20 -8.06
CA GLU A 489 -14.31 19.13 -7.79
C GLU A 489 -13.94 19.06 -6.31
N VAL A 490 -12.66 19.19 -6.01
CA VAL A 490 -12.13 19.22 -4.65
C VAL A 490 -11.17 20.39 -4.47
N GLU A 491 -11.31 21.09 -3.35
CA GLU A 491 -10.36 22.13 -2.93
C GLU A 491 -9.18 21.47 -2.23
N ILE A 492 -7.96 21.73 -2.71
CA ILE A 492 -6.74 21.06 -2.24
C ILE A 492 -5.74 21.95 -1.54
#